data_AF-A0A5C8JCC9-F1
#
_entry.id   AF-A0A5C8JCC9-F1
#
_cell.length_a   1.000
_cell.length_b   1.000
_cell.length_c   1.000
_cell.angle_alpha   90.00
_cell.angle_beta   90.00
_cell.angle_gamma   90.00
#
_symmetry.space_group_name_H-M   'P 1'
#
loop_
_entity.id
_entity.type
_entity.pdbx_description
1 polymer ?
#
loop_
_entity_poly.entity_id
_entity_poly.type
_entity_poly.pdbx_seq_one_letter_code
_entity_poly.pdbx_strand_id
1 'polypeptide(L)' 'MVMSRKIAGFLIALAAFMIFEWINLGFNLQDGHETGFYVVHGILIAVNIVLAIVLGVIGWRGLRGRRSGGLGEQ' A
#
# COMPACT_ATOMS: atom_id res chain seq x y z
N MET A 1 -13.69 17.06 -0.40
CA MET A 1 -14.35 15.75 -0.51
C MET A 1 -13.95 14.89 0.69
N VAL A 2 -14.91 14.37 1.45
CA VAL A 2 -14.62 13.44 2.56
C VAL A 2 -14.39 12.04 1.98
N MET A 3 -13.33 11.37 2.42
CA MET A 3 -13.00 10.02 1.98
C MET A 3 -14.08 9.02 2.40
N SER A 4 -14.58 8.20 1.47
CA SER A 4 -15.58 7.17 1.79
C SER A 4 -14.92 5.95 2.45
N ARG A 5 -15.67 5.23 3.30
CA ARG A 5 -15.19 4.00 3.94
C ARG A 5 -14.82 2.91 2.93
N LYS A 6 -15.52 2.86 1.80
CA LYS A 6 -15.25 1.92 0.71
C LYS A 6 -13.89 2.21 0.09
N ILE A 7 -13.60 3.47 -0.21
CA ILE A 7 -12.30 3.89 -0.78
C ILE A 7 -11.18 3.66 0.24
N ALA A 8 -11.39 4.01 1.51
CA ALA A 8 -10.40 3.78 2.56
C ALA A 8 -10.09 2.28 2.74
N GLY A 9 -11.10 1.42 2.76
CA GLY A 9 -10.92 -0.03 2.79
C GLY A 9 -10.20 -0.55 1.54
N PHE A 10 -10.56 -0.05 0.36
CA PHE A 10 -9.88 -0.38 -0.89
C PHE A 10 -8.39 -0.02 -0.84
N LEU A 11 -8.02 1.18 -0.37
CA LEU A 11 -6.61 1.57 -0.28
C LEU A 11 -5.80 0.68 0.66
N ILE A 12 -6.39 0.23 1.77
CA ILE A 12 -5.73 -0.71 2.68
C ILE A 12 -5.55 -2.08 2.02
N ALA A 13 -6.60 -2.60 1.37
CA ALA A 13 -6.53 -3.88 0.67
C ALA A 13 -5.50 -3.84 -0.48
N LEU A 14 -5.50 -2.75 -1.27
CA LEU A 14 -4.53 -2.51 -2.32
C LEU A 14 -3.11 -2.43 -1.76
N ALA A 15 -2.89 -1.70 -0.67
CA ALA A 15 -1.59 -1.63 -0.01
C ALA A 15 -1.09 -3.01 0.44
N ALA A 16 -1.96 -3.82 1.05
CA ALA A 16 -1.61 -5.18 1.48
C ALA A 16 -1.27 -6.08 0.28
N PHE A 17 -2.07 -6.01 -0.80
CA PHE A 17 -1.82 -6.76 -2.04
C PHE A 17 -0.50 -6.35 -2.68
N MET A 18 -0.20 -5.05 -2.76
CA MET A 18 1.09 -4.57 -3.26
C MET A 18 2.25 -5.14 -2.45
N ILE A 19 2.21 -5.06 -1.12
CA ILE A 19 3.28 -5.61 -0.27
C ILE A 19 3.47 -7.10 -0.56
N PHE A 20 2.38 -7.86 -0.67
CA PHE A 20 2.43 -9.29 -0.96
C PHE A 20 3.12 -9.59 -2.30
N GLU A 21 2.66 -8.98 -3.39
CA GLU A 21 3.19 -9.22 -4.75
C GLU A 21 4.67 -8.81 -4.86
N TRP A 22 5.05 -7.64 -4.33
CA TRP A 22 6.40 -7.12 -4.50
C TRP A 22 7.44 -7.83 -3.62
N ILE A 23 7.04 -8.30 -2.43
CA ILE A 23 7.88 -9.18 -1.62
C ILE A 23 8.04 -10.54 -2.32
N ASN A 24 6.95 -11.10 -2.83
CA ASN A 24 7.00 -12.39 -3.54
C ASN A 24 7.86 -12.31 -4.80
N LEU A 25 7.78 -11.21 -5.55
CA LEU A 25 8.69 -10.94 -6.67
C LEU A 25 10.13 -10.92 -6.19
N GLY A 26 10.44 -10.20 -5.12
CA GLY A 26 11.79 -10.15 -4.54
C GLY A 26 12.39 -11.52 -4.24
N PHE A 27 11.59 -12.47 -3.74
CA PHE A 27 12.02 -13.85 -3.51
C PHE A 27 12.10 -14.71 -4.79
N ASN A 28 11.29 -14.39 -5.80
CA ASN A 28 11.24 -15.12 -7.05
C ASN A 28 12.22 -14.60 -8.13
N LEU A 29 13.02 -13.57 -7.84
CA LEU A 29 14.11 -13.19 -8.71
C LEU A 29 15.11 -14.35 -8.80
N GLN A 30 15.12 -15.01 -9.96
CA GLN A 30 16.06 -16.10 -10.23
C GLN A 30 17.46 -15.56 -10.54
N ASP A 31 18.46 -16.37 -10.25
CA ASP A 31 19.83 -16.10 -10.65
C ASP A 31 20.03 -16.32 -12.16
N GLY A 32 21.04 -15.64 -12.75
CA GLY A 32 21.42 -15.81 -14.16
C GLY A 32 21.07 -14.64 -15.08
N HIS A 33 20.64 -13.48 -14.53
CA HIS A 33 20.41 -12.27 -15.31
C HIS A 33 21.59 -11.28 -15.22
N GLU A 34 21.60 -10.27 -16.09
CA GLU A 34 22.58 -9.18 -16.01
C GLU A 34 22.34 -8.30 -14.78
N THR A 35 23.38 -7.64 -14.25
CA THR A 35 23.26 -6.76 -13.07
C THR A 35 22.15 -5.71 -13.22
N GLY A 36 21.97 -5.15 -14.42
CA GLY A 36 20.92 -4.16 -14.70
C GLY A 36 19.50 -4.68 -14.42
N PHE A 37 19.25 -5.98 -14.66
CA PHE A 37 17.96 -6.62 -14.36
C PHE A 37 17.65 -6.53 -12.86
N TYR A 38 18.61 -6.90 -12.00
CA TYR A 38 18.44 -6.86 -10.55
C TYR A 38 18.29 -5.43 -10.01
N VAL A 39 19.03 -4.46 -10.58
CA VAL A 39 18.95 -3.05 -10.18
C VAL A 39 17.55 -2.49 -10.45
N VAL A 40 17.02 -2.70 -11.67
CA VAL A 40 15.69 -2.19 -12.04
C VAL A 40 14.60 -2.82 -11.18
N HIS A 41 14.61 -4.14 -11.02
CA HIS A 41 13.60 -4.83 -10.20
C HIS A 41 13.73 -4.45 -8.72
N GLY A 42 14.95 -4.31 -8.21
CA GLY A 42 15.19 -3.85 -6.84
C GLY A 42 14.60 -2.45 -6.58
N ILE A 43 14.79 -1.51 -7.52
CA ILE A 43 14.18 -0.18 -7.45
C ILE A 43 12.66 -0.27 -7.50
N LEU A 44 12.10 -1.06 -8.43
CA LEU A 44 10.65 -1.24 -8.56
C LEU A 44 10.03 -1.79 -7.28
N ILE A 45 10.64 -2.81 -6.67
CA ILE A 45 10.19 -3.38 -5.39
C ILE A 45 10.24 -2.31 -4.30
N ALA A 46 11.38 -1.62 -4.15
CA ALA A 46 11.56 -0.62 -3.09
C ALA A 46 10.53 0.52 -3.18
N VAL A 47 10.36 1.10 -4.38
CA VAL A 47 9.40 2.19 -4.62
C VAL A 47 7.97 1.72 -4.35
N ASN A 48 7.60 0.53 -4.81
CA ASN A 48 6.25 0.03 -4.60
C ASN A 48 5.94 -0.27 -3.13
N ILE A 49 6.91 -0.78 -2.36
CA ILE A 49 6.72 -0.97 -0.91
C ILE A 49 6.50 0.39 -0.23
N VAL A 50 7.25 1.42 -0.59
CA VAL A 50 7.04 2.79 -0.06
C VAL A 50 5.64 3.29 -0.41
N LEU A 51 5.20 3.13 -1.67
CA LEU A 51 3.85 3.52 -2.09
C LEU A 51 2.76 2.76 -1.33
N ALA A 52 2.93 1.46 -1.14
CA ALA A 52 1.99 0.64 -0.38
C ALA A 52 1.87 1.13 1.07
N ILE A 53 2.99 1.46 1.73
CA ILE A 53 2.98 2.03 3.08
C ILE A 53 2.20 3.35 3.11
N VAL A 54 2.48 4.26 2.17
CA VAL A 54 1.79 5.56 2.08
C VAL A 54 0.28 5.37 1.90
N LEU A 55 -0.14 4.51 0.95
CA LEU A 55 -1.55 4.20 0.71
C LEU A 55 -2.22 3.56 1.92
N GLY A 56 -1.53 2.65 2.60
CA GLY A 56 -1.99 2.03 3.84
C GLY A 56 -2.21 3.05 4.95
N VAL A 57 -1.28 3.99 5.13
CA VAL A 57 -1.40 5.09 6.11
C VAL A 57 -2.58 6.01 5.77
N ILE A 58 -2.76 6.37 4.50
CA ILE A 58 -3.88 7.20 4.05
C ILE A 58 -5.22 6.49 4.29
N GLY A 59 -5.34 5.22 3.86
CA GLY A 59 -6.53 4.41 4.09
C GLY A 59 -6.85 4.25 5.58
N TRP A 60 -5.83 3.97 6.39
CA TRP A 60 -5.99 3.83 7.85
C TRP A 60 -6.49 5.11 8.52
N ARG A 61 -5.92 6.26 8.14
CA ARG A 61 -6.39 7.58 8.59
C ARG A 61 -7.83 7.85 8.15
N GLY A 62 -8.18 7.49 6.91
CA GLY A 62 -9.54 7.59 6.37
C GLY A 62 -10.57 6.77 7.15
N LEU A 63 -10.19 5.60 7.68
CA LEU A 63 -11.05 4.80 8.55
C LEU A 63 -11.17 5.36 9.97
N ARG A 64 -10.11 5.97 10.52
CA ARG A 64 -10.09 6.51 11.89
C ARG A 64 -10.73 7.89 12.03
N GLY A 65 -10.64 8.75 11.01
CA GLY A 65 -11.07 10.16 11.06
C GLY A 65 -12.58 10.40 11.21
N ARG A 66 -13.43 9.36 11.19
CA ARG A 66 -14.90 9.49 11.35
C ARG A 66 -15.44 9.05 12.72
N ARG A 67 -14.59 8.69 13.69
CA ARG A 67 -15.05 8.35 15.06
C ARG A 67 -15.44 9.56 15.92
N SER A 68 -15.25 10.79 15.44
CA SER A 68 -15.43 12.01 16.23
C SER A 68 -16.68 12.84 15.90
N GLY A 69 -17.68 12.29 15.18
CA GLY A 69 -18.85 13.07 14.70
C GLY A 69 -20.21 12.46 15.02
N GLY A 70 -20.36 11.69 16.09
CA GLY A 70 -21.61 10.96 16.40
C GLY A 70 -22.20 11.22 17.80
N LEU A 71 -21.79 12.28 18.50
CA LEU A 71 -22.31 12.62 19.83
C LEU A 71 -22.68 14.12 19.93
N GLY A 72 -23.68 14.49 19.13
CA GLY A 72 -24.39 15.77 19.16
C GLY A 72 -25.23 15.79 17.89
N GLU A 73 -26.56 15.80 17.90
CA GLU A 73 -27.47 16.49 18.82
C GLU A 73 -28.73 15.63 19.07
N GLN A 74 -29.31 15.84 20.25
CA GLN A 74 -30.66 15.41 20.65
C GLN A 74 -31.68 16.45 20.18
#